data_AF-A0AAU6MTC2-F1
#
_entry.id   AF-A0AAU6MTC2-F1
#
_cell.length_a   1.000
_cell.length_b   1.000
_cell.length_c   1.000
_cell.angle_alpha   90.00
_cell.angle_beta   90.00
_cell.angle_gamma   90.00
#
_symmetry.space_group_name_H-M   'P 1'
#
loop_
_entity.id
_entity.type
_entity.pdbx_description
1 polymer ?
#
loop_
_entity_poly.entity_id
_entity_poly.type
_entity_poly.pdbx_seq_one_letter_code
_entity_poly.pdbx_strand_id
1 'polypeptide(L)'
;MARRSGKKDGRWYGWAKTATQYSKYGVWIDRSTDGGRRWDGTRGSQHRDGGEAYTPMQYWPDGTWLRACVNVEGVRLKCTGWVS
;
A
#
# COMPACT_ATOMS: atom_id res chain seq x y z
N MET A 1 -9.20 4.90 -0.73
CA MET A 1 -8.15 3.87 -0.53
C MET A 1 -8.12 3.46 0.92
N ALA A 2 -8.01 2.17 1.21
CA ALA A 2 -7.93 1.63 2.56
C ALA A 2 -6.70 0.71 2.68
N ARG A 3 -5.92 0.90 3.73
CA ARG A 3 -4.89 -0.08 4.15
C ARG A 3 -5.56 -1.13 5.02
N ARG A 4 -5.23 -2.39 4.82
CA ARG A 4 -5.64 -3.52 5.66
C ARG A 4 -4.39 -4.20 6.20
N SER A 5 -4.47 -4.65 7.43
CA SER A 5 -3.46 -5.50 8.06
C SER A 5 -4.14 -6.66 8.78
N GLY A 6 -3.43 -7.76 8.93
CA GLY A 6 -3.92 -8.94 9.62
C GLY A 6 -2.81 -9.94 9.92
N LYS A 7 -3.03 -10.80 10.92
CA LYS A 7 -2.10 -11.87 11.27
C LYS A 7 -2.50 -13.14 10.51
N LYS A 8 -1.54 -13.75 9.82
CA LYS A 8 -1.69 -15.04 9.13
C LYS A 8 -0.48 -15.89 9.49
N ASP A 9 -0.67 -17.15 9.84
CA ASP A 9 0.41 -18.09 10.17
C ASP A 9 1.38 -17.55 11.25
N GLY A 10 0.85 -16.83 12.25
CA GLY A 10 1.63 -16.21 13.32
C GLY A 10 2.40 -14.94 12.93
N ARG A 11 2.32 -14.52 11.68
CA ARG A 11 3.05 -13.39 11.09
C ARG A 11 2.11 -12.25 10.68
N TRP A 12 2.58 -11.01 10.74
CA TRP A 12 1.80 -9.86 10.28
C TRP A 12 1.92 -9.69 8.77
N TYR A 13 0.79 -9.37 8.16
CA TYR A 13 0.68 -9.07 6.74
C TYR A 13 -0.09 -7.77 6.53
N GLY A 14 0.26 -7.07 5.46
CA GLY A 14 -0.37 -5.82 5.05
C GLY A 14 -0.67 -5.83 3.56
N TRP A 15 -1.82 -5.27 3.20
CA TRP A 15 -2.22 -5.07 1.80
C TRP A 15 -3.09 -3.80 1.66
N ALA A 16 -3.05 -3.20 0.47
CA ALA A 16 -3.83 -2.03 0.14
C ALA A 16 -5.01 -2.45 -0.73
N LYS A 17 -6.19 -1.92 -0.41
CA LYS A 17 -7.36 -1.94 -1.28
C LYS A 17 -7.59 -0.52 -1.79
N THR A 18 -7.73 -0.37 -3.10
CA THR A 18 -8.19 0.88 -3.69
C THR A 18 -9.37 0.63 -4.59
N ALA A 19 -10.24 1.62 -4.67
CA ALA A 19 -11.33 1.70 -5.63
C ALA A 19 -11.22 3.08 -6.25
N THR A 20 -11.18 3.14 -7.58
CA THR A 20 -11.00 4.40 -8.31
C THR A 20 -11.73 4.37 -9.64
N GLN A 21 -12.28 5.53 -10.02
CA GLN A 21 -12.91 5.75 -11.31
C GLN A 21 -11.89 6.06 -12.42
N TYR A 22 -10.62 6.30 -12.06
CA TYR A 22 -9.57 6.64 -13.04
C TYR A 22 -9.11 5.41 -13.81
N SER A 23 -8.97 5.58 -15.12
CA SER A 23 -8.55 4.55 -16.07
C SER A 23 -7.06 4.19 -15.98
N LYS A 24 -6.20 4.98 -15.36
CA LYS A 24 -4.80 4.59 -15.17
C LYS A 24 -4.31 4.96 -13.78
N TYR A 25 -4.16 3.94 -12.95
CA TYR A 25 -3.64 4.11 -11.60
C TYR A 25 -2.75 2.94 -11.20
N GLY A 26 -1.79 3.21 -10.33
CA GLY A 26 -0.98 2.22 -9.63
C GLY A 26 -1.29 2.24 -8.14
N VAL A 27 -1.38 1.08 -7.50
CA VAL A 27 -1.53 0.94 -6.04
C VAL A 27 -0.37 0.12 -5.49
N TRP A 28 0.17 0.49 -4.33
CA TRP A 28 1.22 -0.27 -3.63
C TRP A 28 1.21 0.00 -2.11
N ILE A 29 2.07 -0.72 -1.37
CA ILE A 29 2.37 -0.44 0.04
C ILE A 29 3.82 -0.04 0.16
N ASP A 30 4.08 1.08 0.84
CA ASP A 30 5.43 1.42 1.28
C ASP A 30 5.67 0.91 2.69
N ARG A 31 6.91 0.51 2.96
CA ARG A 31 7.39 0.20 4.30
C ARG A 31 8.41 1.24 4.75
N SER A 32 8.43 1.48 6.06
CA SER A 32 9.54 2.11 6.76
C SER A 32 9.95 1.29 7.97
N THR A 33 11.26 1.14 8.19
CA THR A 33 11.84 0.49 9.38
C THR A 33 12.49 1.49 10.34
N ASP A 34 12.41 2.78 10.03
CA ASP A 34 13.04 3.87 10.81
C ASP A 34 12.03 4.86 11.39
N GLY A 35 10.78 4.38 11.60
CA GLY A 35 9.70 5.16 12.19
C GLY A 35 9.05 6.15 11.22
N GLY A 36 9.05 5.83 9.92
CA GLY A 36 8.44 6.65 8.87
C GLY A 36 9.36 7.73 8.28
N ARG A 37 10.65 7.76 8.63
CA ARG A 37 11.62 8.75 8.12
C ARG A 37 12.03 8.45 6.68
N ARG A 38 12.22 7.16 6.34
CA ARG A 38 12.49 6.68 4.99
C ARG A 38 11.52 5.58 4.61
N TRP A 39 11.12 5.60 3.35
CA TRP A 39 10.18 4.63 2.79
C TRP A 39 10.86 3.89 1.65
N ASP A 40 10.89 2.56 1.74
CA ASP A 40 11.59 1.68 0.81
C ASP A 40 10.88 1.51 -0.54
N GLY A 41 9.62 1.95 -0.61
CA GLY A 41 8.90 2.00 -1.86
C GLY A 41 8.61 0.62 -2.43
N THR A 42 8.36 -0.42 -1.62
CA THR A 42 8.17 -1.80 -2.11
C THR A 42 6.97 -1.88 -3.09
N ARG A 43 7.24 -1.64 -4.38
CA ARG A 43 6.23 -1.43 -5.42
C ARG A 43 5.63 -2.76 -5.86
N GLY A 44 4.68 -3.28 -5.08
CA GLY A 44 3.68 -4.20 -5.60
C GLY A 44 2.69 -3.42 -6.49
N SER A 45 3.14 -2.80 -7.57
CA SER A 45 2.30 -1.97 -8.44
C SER A 45 1.41 -2.86 -9.32
N GLN A 46 0.09 -2.75 -9.15
CA GLN A 46 -0.86 -3.17 -10.18
C GLN A 46 -1.36 -1.93 -10.93
N HIS A 47 -1.13 -1.90 -12.24
CA HIS A 47 -1.78 -0.97 -13.15
C HIS A 47 -3.09 -1.59 -13.63
N ARG A 48 -4.20 -0.86 -13.49
CA ARG A 48 -5.52 -1.30 -13.97
C ARG A 48 -6.31 -0.16 -14.60
N ASP A 49 -7.18 -0.54 -15.54
CA ASP A 49 -8.20 0.31 -16.12
C ASP A 49 -9.43 0.38 -15.21
N GLY A 50 -9.47 1.39 -14.33
CA GLY A 50 -10.60 1.60 -13.41
C GLY A 50 -10.87 0.46 -12.41
N GLY A 51 -11.87 0.65 -11.55
CA GLY A 51 -12.40 -0.41 -10.67
C GLY A 51 -11.63 -0.62 -9.35
N GLU A 52 -11.79 -1.82 -8.77
CA GLU A 52 -11.11 -2.21 -7.55
C GLU A 52 -9.76 -2.88 -7.85
N ALA A 53 -8.72 -2.50 -7.09
CA ALA A 53 -7.44 -3.19 -7.08
C ALA A 53 -6.97 -3.51 -5.67
N TYR A 54 -6.23 -4.61 -5.59
CA TYR A 54 -5.66 -5.15 -4.37
C TYR A 54 -4.17 -5.36 -4.60
N THR A 55 -3.34 -4.89 -3.67
CA THR A 55 -1.94 -5.30 -3.68
C THR A 55 -1.84 -6.74 -3.17
N PRO A 56 -0.84 -7.52 -3.59
CA PRO A 56 -0.49 -8.76 -2.92
C PRO A 56 -0.30 -8.54 -1.41
N MET A 57 -0.66 -9.54 -0.61
CA MET A 57 -0.33 -9.55 0.81
C MET A 57 1.19 -9.65 0.96
N GLN A 58 1.79 -8.70 1.67
CA GLN A 58 3.22 -8.71 1.96
C GLN A 58 3.44 -8.96 3.45
N TYR A 59 4.44 -9.79 3.76
CA TYR A 59 4.87 -10.06 5.13
C TYR A 59 5.56 -8.83 5.70
N TRP A 60 5.19 -8.45 6.93
CA TRP A 60 5.79 -7.34 7.63
C TRP A 60 6.10 -7.74 9.08
N PRO A 61 7.36 -7.69 9.54
CA PRO A 61 7.72 -7.98 10.92
C PRO A 61 7.34 -6.82 11.85
N ASP A 62 7.25 -7.10 13.16
CA ASP A 62 6.96 -6.10 14.19
C ASP A 62 7.95 -4.91 14.15
N GLY A 63 7.45 -3.71 14.45
CA GLY A 63 8.23 -2.47 14.40
C GLY A 63 8.30 -1.82 13.00
N THR A 64 7.60 -2.39 12.03
CA THR A 64 7.58 -1.92 10.64
C THR A 64 6.39 -1.00 10.39
N TRP A 65 6.67 0.21 9.91
CA TRP A 65 5.65 1.19 9.58
C TRP A 65 5.14 0.98 8.17
N LEU A 66 3.83 1.05 7.97
CA LEU A 66 3.19 0.80 6.68
C LEU A 66 2.35 1.99 6.22
N ARG A 67 2.33 2.26 4.92
CA ARG A 67 1.32 3.12 4.29
C ARG A 67 0.90 2.54 2.95
N ALA A 68 -0.41 2.58 2.67
CA ALA A 68 -0.90 2.33 1.32
C ALA A 68 -0.69 3.60 0.49
N CYS A 69 -0.37 3.44 -0.79
CA CYS A 69 -0.18 4.53 -1.73
C CYS A 69 -0.90 4.23 -3.04
N VAL A 70 -1.47 5.27 -3.65
CA VAL A 70 -2.06 5.25 -4.98
C VAL A 70 -1.47 6.39 -5.79
N ASN A 71 -1.00 6.09 -7.00
CA ASN A 71 -0.66 7.09 -7.99
C ASN A 71 -1.65 7.00 -9.13
N VAL A 72 -2.32 8.10 -9.41
CA VAL A 72 -3.20 8.24 -10.57
C VAL A 72 -2.45 9.07 -11.59
N GLU A 73 -2.33 8.56 -12.82
CA GLU A 73 -1.64 9.27 -13.90
C GLU A 73 -2.28 10.65 -14.11
N GLY A 74 -1.46 11.71 -14.12
CA GLY A 74 -1.92 13.09 -14.31
C GLY A 74 -2.59 13.76 -13.10
N VAL A 75 -2.76 13.07 -11.95
CA VAL A 75 -3.32 13.70 -10.74
C VAL A 75 -2.22 13.96 -9.71
N ARG A 76 -1.92 12.97 -8.87
CA ARG A 76 -0.88 13.03 -7.82
C ARG A 76 -0.82 11.70 -7.09
N LEU A 77 0.36 11.38 -6.55
CA LEU A 77 0.52 10.37 -5.51
C LEU A 77 -0.29 10.75 -4.26
N LYS A 78 -1.08 9.82 -3.74
CA LYS A 78 -1.76 9.92 -2.43
C LYS A 78 -1.45 8.68 -1.60
N CYS A 79 -1.05 8.87 -0.35
CA CYS A 79 -0.83 7.78 0.60
C CYS A 79 -1.71 7.92 1.84
N THR A 80 -2.09 6.81 2.47
CA THR A 80 -2.77 6.83 3.78
C THR A 80 -1.83 7.31 4.88
N GLY A 81 -2.38 7.76 6.01
CA GLY A 81 -1.60 7.98 7.24
C GLY A 81 -0.88 6.71 7.70
N TRP A 82 0.22 6.85 8.43
CA TRP A 82 1.08 5.76 8.88
C TRP A 82 0.53 5.04 10.11
N VAL A 83 0.94 3.78 10.31
CA VAL A 83 0.80 3.03 11.56
C VAL A 83 2.04 2.16 11.74
N SER A 84 2.44 1.95 13.00
CA SER A 84 3.47 1.01 13.45
C SER A 84 2.94 -0.41 13.58
#